data_AF-A0A2J8PRU1-F1
#
_entry.id   AF-A0A2J8PRU1-F1
#
_cell.length_a   1.000
_cell.length_b   1.000
_cell.length_c   1.000
_cell.angle_alpha   90.00
_cell.angle_beta   90.00
_cell.angle_gamma   90.00
#
_symmetry.space_group_name_H-M   'P 1'
#
loop_
_entity.id
_entity.type
_entity.pdbx_description
1 polymer ?
#
loop_
_entity_poly.entity_id
_entity_poly.type
_entity_poly.pdbx_seq_one_letter_code
_entity_poly.pdbx_strand_id
1 'polypeptide(L)'
;MNRAFSRKKDKTWMHTPEALSKHFIPYNAKFLGSTEVEQPKGTEVVRDAVRKLKFARHIKKSEGQKIPKVELQISIYGVKILEPKTKEVQHNCQLHRISFCADDKTDKRIFTFICKDSESNKHLCYVFDSEKCVSIPDAVGWFVLFYKPGIVLLLALAKYLKMNN
;
A
#
# COMPACT_ATOMS: atom_id res chain seq x y z
N MET A 1 2.13 44.91 6.35
CA MET A 1 1.81 43.55 6.82
C MET A 1 1.46 42.69 5.61
N ASN A 2 2.43 42.00 5.01
CA ASN A 2 2.17 41.15 3.84
C ASN A 2 2.26 39.68 4.25
N ARG A 3 1.09 39.03 4.35
CA ARG A 3 0.93 37.60 4.57
C ARG A 3 1.45 36.86 3.33
N ALA A 4 2.55 36.14 3.47
CA ALA A 4 3.05 35.25 2.45
C ALA A 4 2.06 34.09 2.23
N PHE A 5 1.49 34.00 1.03
CA PHE A 5 0.77 32.82 0.56
C PHE A 5 1.78 31.67 0.44
N SER A 6 1.74 30.74 1.39
CA SER A 6 2.52 29.51 1.34
C SER A 6 2.00 28.63 0.20
N ARG A 7 2.71 28.61 -0.92
CA ARG A 7 2.47 27.68 -2.05
C ARG A 7 2.51 26.24 -1.50
N LYS A 8 1.42 25.50 -1.67
CA LYS A 8 1.40 24.05 -1.48
C LYS A 8 2.45 23.46 -2.43
N LYS A 9 3.50 22.83 -1.88
CA LYS A 9 4.44 22.02 -2.67
C LYS A 9 3.66 20.80 -3.19
N ASP A 10 3.33 20.80 -4.46
CA ASP A 10 2.97 19.59 -5.19
C ASP A 10 4.08 18.56 -4.98
N LYS A 11 3.75 17.45 -4.32
CA LYS A 11 4.67 16.32 -4.17
C LYS A 11 4.74 15.62 -5.52
N THR A 12 5.58 16.14 -6.40
CA THR A 12 6.02 15.48 -7.62
C THR A 12 6.51 14.08 -7.27
N TRP A 13 5.90 13.07 -7.90
CA TRP A 13 6.26 11.67 -7.79
C TRP A 13 7.77 11.51 -8.01
N MET A 14 8.52 11.08 -6.99
CA MET A 14 9.99 11.13 -6.97
C MET A 14 10.71 9.92 -7.58
N HIS A 15 9.99 9.04 -8.28
CA HIS A 15 10.59 7.80 -8.81
C HIS A 15 10.36 7.72 -10.32
N THR A 16 11.45 7.59 -11.08
CA THR A 16 11.35 7.39 -12.52
C THR A 16 10.77 6.00 -12.83
N PRO A 17 10.06 5.82 -13.96
CA PRO A 17 9.58 4.50 -14.38
C PRO A 17 10.69 3.45 -14.46
N GLU A 18 11.95 3.84 -14.73
CA GLU A 18 13.08 2.89 -14.74
C GLU A 18 13.48 2.39 -13.34
N ALA A 19 13.27 3.20 -12.29
CA ALA A 19 13.56 2.78 -10.92
C ALA A 19 12.63 1.65 -10.48
N LEU A 20 11.39 1.64 -10.97
CA LEU A 20 10.40 0.60 -10.69
C LEU A 20 10.61 -0.67 -11.51
N SER A 21 11.17 -0.54 -12.72
CA SER A 21 11.43 -1.68 -13.59
C SER A 21 12.72 -2.44 -13.25
N LYS A 22 13.73 -1.75 -12.70
CA LYS A 22 15.02 -2.36 -12.32
C LYS A 22 15.18 -2.59 -10.80
N HIS A 23 14.44 -1.89 -9.95
CA HIS A 23 14.58 -1.93 -8.49
C HIS A 23 13.21 -1.95 -7.78
N PHE A 24 13.25 -1.97 -6.44
CA PHE A 24 12.07 -1.76 -5.59
C PHE A 24 12.17 -0.40 -4.91
N ILE A 25 11.03 0.16 -4.50
CA ILE A 25 10.97 1.35 -3.66
C ILE A 25 10.69 0.90 -2.22
N PRO A 26 11.62 1.15 -1.27
CA PRO A 26 11.43 0.81 0.14
C PRO A 26 10.59 1.87 0.87
N TYR A 27 9.61 1.43 1.64
CA TYR A 27 8.78 2.26 2.51
C TYR A 27 8.75 1.68 3.92
N ASN A 28 8.88 2.53 4.93
CA ASN A 28 8.73 2.10 6.31
C ASN A 28 7.29 2.35 6.78
N ALA A 29 6.68 1.32 7.35
CA ALA A 29 5.35 1.40 7.93
C ALA A 29 5.27 0.57 9.22
N LYS A 30 4.18 0.73 9.97
CA LYS A 30 3.83 -0.16 11.09
C LYS A 30 2.82 -1.18 10.58
N PHE A 31 3.07 -2.46 10.86
CA PHE A 31 2.19 -3.52 10.39
C PHE A 31 1.15 -3.89 11.45
N LEU A 32 -0.12 -3.56 11.20
CA LEU A 32 -1.21 -3.91 12.11
C LEU A 32 -1.52 -5.40 12.00
N GLY A 33 -1.36 -6.00 10.81
CA GLY A 33 -1.52 -7.42 10.58
C GLY A 33 -2.26 -7.70 9.28
N SER A 34 -2.59 -8.96 9.07
CA SER A 34 -3.48 -9.42 8.01
C SER A 34 -4.69 -10.15 8.59
N THR A 35 -5.81 -10.11 7.87
CA THR A 35 -6.99 -10.90 8.22
C THR A 35 -7.70 -11.38 6.95
N GLU A 36 -8.33 -12.55 7.04
CA GLU A 36 -9.14 -13.10 5.96
C GLU A 36 -10.36 -12.22 5.68
N VAL A 37 -10.66 -12.05 4.40
CA VAL A 37 -11.82 -11.33 3.89
C VAL A 37 -12.56 -12.18 2.86
N GLU A 38 -13.88 -12.01 2.80
CA GLU A 38 -14.74 -12.81 1.92
C GLU A 38 -14.64 -12.39 0.46
N GLN A 39 -14.30 -11.12 0.20
CA GLN A 39 -14.33 -10.53 -1.14
C GLN A 39 -12.95 -9.97 -1.54
N PRO A 40 -12.57 -10.07 -2.83
CA PRO A 40 -11.30 -9.54 -3.32
C PRO A 40 -11.23 -8.01 -3.36
N LYS A 41 -12.37 -7.32 -3.18
CA LYS A 41 -12.50 -5.86 -3.27
C LYS A 41 -13.68 -5.37 -2.43
N GLY A 42 -13.67 -4.09 -2.05
CA GLY A 42 -14.79 -3.42 -1.40
C GLY A 42 -14.36 -2.54 -0.24
N THR A 43 -14.88 -1.32 -0.17
CA THR A 43 -14.55 -0.38 0.91
C THR A 43 -15.08 -0.87 2.27
N GLU A 44 -16.24 -1.52 2.30
CA GLU A 44 -16.81 -2.08 3.53
C GLU A 44 -15.97 -3.26 4.04
N VAL A 45 -15.58 -4.14 3.13
CA VAL A 45 -14.68 -5.29 3.39
C VAL A 45 -13.38 -4.82 4.05
N VAL A 46 -12.75 -3.79 3.48
CA VAL A 46 -11.55 -3.17 4.05
C VAL A 46 -11.82 -2.53 5.41
N ARG A 47 -12.93 -1.78 5.55
CA ARG A 47 -13.29 -1.10 6.79
C ARG A 47 -13.43 -2.09 7.94
N ASP A 48 -14.08 -3.22 7.71
CA ASP A 48 -14.28 -4.22 8.75
C ASP A 48 -12.99 -4.95 9.09
N ALA A 49 -12.13 -5.23 8.11
CA ALA A 49 -10.77 -5.74 8.35
C ALA A 49 -9.93 -4.78 9.21
N VAL A 50 -9.96 -3.48 8.89
CA VAL A 50 -9.26 -2.44 9.66
C VAL A 50 -9.79 -2.37 11.09
N ARG A 51 -11.11 -2.36 11.30
CA ARG A 51 -11.72 -2.36 12.64
C ARG A 51 -11.28 -3.56 13.46
N LYS A 52 -11.35 -4.77 12.88
CA LYS A 52 -10.94 -6.01 13.53
C LYS A 52 -9.49 -5.98 13.98
N LEU A 53 -8.58 -5.54 13.10
CA LEU A 53 -7.16 -5.46 13.42
C LEU A 53 -6.83 -4.33 14.41
N LYS A 54 -7.53 -3.18 14.34
CA LYS A 54 -7.40 -2.11 15.35
C LYS A 54 -7.82 -2.60 16.74
N PHE A 55 -8.93 -3.34 16.83
CA PHE A 55 -9.39 -3.93 18.09
C PHE A 55 -8.39 -4.94 18.64
N ALA A 56 -7.92 -5.88 17.81
CA ALA A 56 -6.88 -6.84 18.22
C ALA A 56 -5.59 -6.14 18.68
N ARG A 57 -5.22 -5.01 18.05
CA ARG A 57 -4.08 -4.19 18.48
C ARG A 57 -4.32 -3.44 19.77
N HIS A 58 -5.56 -3.04 20.06
CA HIS A 58 -5.89 -2.43 21.34
C HIS A 58 -5.63 -3.40 22.50
N ILE A 59 -6.02 -4.66 22.36
CA ILE A 59 -5.76 -5.73 23.34
C ILE A 59 -4.26 -5.98 23.50
N LYS A 60 -3.53 -6.16 22.39
CA LYS A 60 -2.07 -6.35 22.43
C LYS A 60 -1.34 -5.15 23.07
N LYS A 61 -1.87 -3.94 22.89
CA LYS A 61 -1.33 -2.73 23.51
C LYS A 61 -1.51 -2.76 25.03
N SER A 62 -2.65 -3.22 25.55
CA SER A 62 -2.82 -3.40 27.00
C SER A 62 -1.89 -4.47 27.59
N GLU A 63 -1.45 -5.43 26.77
CA GLU A 63 -0.42 -6.42 27.13
C GLU A 63 1.02 -5.90 26.98
N GLY A 64 1.20 -4.61 26.64
CA GLY A 64 2.52 -3.98 26.47
C GLY A 64 3.19 -4.24 25.11
N GLN A 65 2.52 -4.94 24.18
CA GLN A 65 3.07 -5.19 22.85
C GLN A 65 2.93 -3.97 21.93
N LYS A 66 4.05 -3.54 21.34
CA LYS A 66 4.09 -2.45 20.35
C LYS A 66 3.75 -2.99 18.95
N ILE A 67 3.25 -2.11 18.09
CA ILE A 67 3.02 -2.45 16.68
C ILE A 67 4.39 -2.62 16.00
N PRO A 68 4.67 -3.77 15.34
CA PRO A 68 5.93 -4.00 14.68
C PRO A 68 6.12 -3.04 13.51
N LYS A 69 7.35 -2.56 13.33
CA LYS A 69 7.74 -1.79 12.15
C LYS A 69 8.14 -2.78 11.05
N VAL A 70 7.79 -2.46 9.81
CA VAL A 70 8.12 -3.26 8.63
C VAL A 70 8.66 -2.37 7.52
N GLU A 71 9.49 -2.95 6.66
CA GLU A 71 9.88 -2.36 5.39
C GLU A 71 9.05 -3.00 4.27
N LEU A 72 8.34 -2.17 3.52
CA LEU A 72 7.63 -2.56 2.32
C LEU A 72 8.52 -2.29 1.11
N GLN A 73 8.81 -3.31 0.33
CA GLN A 73 9.49 -3.17 -0.94
C GLN A 73 8.49 -3.33 -2.07
N ILE A 74 8.17 -2.21 -2.73
CA ILE A 74 7.18 -2.16 -3.81
C ILE A 74 7.92 -2.18 -5.15
N SER A 75 7.58 -3.14 -6.01
CA SER A 75 8.18 -3.32 -7.33
C SER A 75 7.13 -3.73 -8.37
N ILE A 76 7.50 -3.79 -9.65
CA ILE A 76 6.64 -4.32 -10.71
C ILE A 76 6.26 -5.80 -10.51
N TYR A 77 6.99 -6.54 -9.67
CA TYR A 77 6.68 -7.94 -9.36
C TYR A 77 5.66 -8.09 -8.23
N GLY A 78 5.49 -7.06 -7.40
CA GLY A 78 4.62 -7.09 -6.24
C GLY A 78 5.19 -6.34 -5.03
N VAL A 79 4.65 -6.68 -3.86
CA VAL A 79 4.97 -6.07 -2.57
C VAL A 79 5.57 -7.12 -1.64
N LYS A 80 6.80 -6.88 -1.18
CA LYS A 80 7.41 -7.66 -0.10
C LYS A 80 7.30 -6.90 1.21
N ILE A 81 7.01 -7.61 2.29
CA ILE A 81 6.98 -7.11 3.66
C ILE A 81 8.16 -7.73 4.39
N LEU A 82 9.06 -6.91 4.91
CA LEU A 82 10.30 -7.36 5.53
C LEU A 82 10.44 -6.83 6.94
N GLU A 83 11.14 -7.59 7.78
CA GLU A 83 11.66 -7.10 9.06
C GLU A 83 12.76 -6.05 8.80
N PRO A 84 12.65 -4.81 9.32
CA PRO A 84 13.55 -3.72 8.93
C PRO A 84 15.03 -3.96 9.24
N LYS A 85 15.32 -4.74 10.29
CA LYS A 85 16.70 -5.01 10.74
C LYS A 85 17.35 -6.16 9.99
N THR A 86 16.70 -7.32 9.97
CA THR A 86 17.25 -8.54 9.38
C THR A 86 17.06 -8.60 7.87
N LYS A 87 16.16 -7.78 7.32
CA LYS A 87 15.70 -7.85 5.93
C LYS A 87 15.13 -9.23 5.57
N GLU A 88 14.62 -9.94 6.58
CA GLU A 88 13.90 -11.19 6.39
C GLU A 88 12.53 -10.92 5.76
N VAL A 89 12.18 -11.66 4.72
CA VAL A 89 10.88 -11.52 4.04
C VAL A 89 9.82 -12.26 4.85
N GLN A 90 8.94 -11.49 5.50
CA GLN A 90 7.81 -12.02 6.27
C GLN A 90 6.63 -12.38 5.35
N HIS A 91 6.39 -11.56 4.32
CA HIS A 91 5.34 -11.81 3.35
C HIS A 91 5.77 -11.37 1.94
N ASN A 92 5.34 -12.12 0.93
CA ASN A 92 5.62 -11.83 -0.46
C ASN A 92 4.32 -11.86 -1.28
N CYS A 93 3.77 -10.68 -1.56
CA CYS A 93 2.51 -10.52 -2.28
C CYS A 93 2.78 -10.20 -3.75
N GLN A 94 2.57 -11.18 -4.64
CA GLN A 94 2.77 -10.99 -6.07
C GLN A 94 1.73 -10.04 -6.66
N LEU A 95 2.14 -9.17 -7.58
CA LEU A 95 1.28 -8.11 -8.13
C LEU A 95 -0.03 -8.64 -8.70
N HIS A 96 0.02 -9.74 -9.47
CA HIS A 96 -1.16 -10.36 -10.10
C HIS A 96 -2.18 -10.93 -9.10
N ARG A 97 -1.82 -11.06 -7.81
CA ARG A 97 -2.70 -11.54 -6.75
C ARG A 97 -3.25 -10.42 -5.88
N ILE A 98 -2.72 -9.22 -6.01
CA ILE A 98 -3.22 -8.04 -5.32
C ILE A 98 -4.46 -7.57 -6.08
N SER A 99 -5.62 -7.65 -5.42
CA SER A 99 -6.91 -7.43 -6.06
C SER A 99 -7.53 -6.07 -5.75
N PHE A 100 -7.13 -5.44 -4.63
CA PHE A 100 -7.68 -4.17 -4.20
C PHE A 100 -6.72 -3.44 -3.27
N CYS A 101 -6.77 -2.10 -3.29
CA CYS A 101 -6.03 -1.23 -2.39
C CYS A 101 -6.96 -0.11 -1.94
N ALA A 102 -6.89 0.26 -0.66
CA ALA A 102 -7.73 1.32 -0.12
C ALA A 102 -7.07 2.02 1.06
N ASP A 103 -7.33 3.32 1.17
CA ASP A 103 -7.15 4.11 2.37
C ASP A 103 -8.35 4.01 3.30
N ASP A 104 -8.10 4.29 4.58
CA ASP A 104 -9.18 4.48 5.53
C ASP A 104 -9.63 5.95 5.51
N LYS A 105 -10.93 6.19 5.27
CA LYS A 105 -11.50 7.54 5.21
C LYS A 105 -11.43 8.28 6.56
N THR A 106 -11.33 7.57 7.68
CA THR A 106 -11.32 8.14 9.03
C THR A 106 -9.89 8.36 9.55
N ASP A 107 -8.92 7.56 9.10
CA ASP A 107 -7.50 7.71 9.46
C ASP A 107 -6.61 7.59 8.22
N LYS A 108 -6.20 8.74 7.67
CA LYS A 108 -5.35 8.84 6.46
C LYS A 108 -3.96 8.19 6.61
N ARG A 109 -3.57 7.81 7.82
CA ARG A 109 -2.31 7.06 8.06
C ARG A 109 -2.48 5.58 7.76
N ILE A 110 -3.72 5.09 7.72
CA ILE A 110 -4.03 3.70 7.44
C ILE A 110 -4.17 3.50 5.94
N PHE A 111 -3.42 2.54 5.43
CA PHE A 111 -3.59 2.04 4.08
C PHE A 111 -3.62 0.51 4.11
N THR A 112 -4.28 -0.04 3.09
CA THR A 112 -4.56 -1.46 3.02
C THR A 112 -4.44 -1.98 1.59
N PHE A 113 -4.16 -3.27 1.47
CA PHE A 113 -4.36 -4.00 0.22
C PHE A 113 -4.90 -5.39 0.48
N ILE A 114 -5.67 -5.91 -0.47
CA ILE A 114 -6.16 -7.28 -0.48
C ILE A 114 -5.30 -8.08 -1.44
N CYS A 115 -4.72 -9.18 -0.96
CA CYS A 115 -3.96 -10.12 -1.77
C CYS A 115 -4.57 -11.51 -1.64
N LYS A 116 -4.64 -12.23 -2.75
CA LYS A 116 -4.98 -13.65 -2.74
C LYS A 116 -3.77 -14.47 -2.29
N ASP A 117 -3.95 -15.24 -1.22
CA ASP A 117 -2.91 -16.09 -0.65
C ASP A 117 -2.64 -17.32 -1.53
N SER A 118 -1.35 -17.73 -1.64
CA SER A 118 -0.95 -18.87 -2.48
C SER A 118 -1.48 -20.20 -1.97
N GLU A 119 -1.41 -20.36 -0.65
CA GLU A 119 -1.49 -21.67 -0.01
C GLU A 119 -2.94 -21.98 0.31
N SER A 120 -3.65 -21.00 0.86
CA SER A 120 -5.02 -21.15 1.30
C SER A 120 -6.07 -20.77 0.26
N ASN A 121 -5.66 -20.16 -0.86
CA ASN A 121 -6.56 -19.66 -1.91
C ASN A 121 -7.58 -18.60 -1.41
N LYS A 122 -7.36 -18.06 -0.20
CA LYS A 122 -8.21 -17.06 0.46
C LYS A 122 -7.74 -15.65 0.17
N HIS A 123 -8.63 -14.67 0.37
CA HIS A 123 -8.27 -13.26 0.29
C HIS A 123 -7.84 -12.76 1.66
N LEU A 124 -6.65 -12.16 1.73
CA LEU A 124 -6.10 -11.56 2.93
C LEU A 124 -6.03 -10.05 2.75
N CYS A 125 -6.62 -9.31 3.68
CA CYS A 125 -6.48 -7.87 3.79
C CYS A 125 -5.31 -7.55 4.72
N TYR A 126 -4.28 -6.89 4.19
CA TYR A 126 -3.12 -6.41 4.93
C TYR A 126 -3.32 -4.97 5.32
N VAL A 127 -3.09 -4.64 6.60
CA VAL A 127 -3.35 -3.31 7.16
C VAL A 127 -2.07 -2.73 7.76
N PHE A 128 -1.78 -1.48 7.39
CA PHE A 128 -0.59 -0.77 7.79
C PHE A 128 -0.93 0.62 8.32
N ASP A 129 -0.06 1.16 9.16
CA ASP A 129 -0.07 2.53 9.67
C ASP A 129 1.24 3.21 9.27
N SER A 130 1.15 4.29 8.48
CA SER A 130 2.28 5.11 8.05
C SER A 130 2.15 6.53 8.58
N GLU A 131 3.19 7.00 9.26
CA GLU A 131 3.32 8.40 9.72
C GLU A 131 3.57 9.37 8.56
N LYS A 132 4.11 8.89 7.44
CA LYS A 132 4.30 9.69 6.23
C LYS A 132 3.05 9.57 5.36
N CYS A 133 2.29 10.67 5.25
CA CYS A 133 1.29 10.89 4.20
C CYS A 133 1.99 10.98 2.83
N VAL A 134 2.48 9.85 2.36
CA VAL A 134 2.59 9.57 0.93
C VAL A 134 1.41 8.64 0.70
N SER A 135 0.47 9.04 -0.14
CA SER A 135 -0.65 8.19 -0.51
C SER A 135 -0.06 6.96 -1.23
N ILE A 136 0.29 5.92 -0.47
CA ILE A 136 0.61 4.61 -1.04
C ILE A 136 -0.56 4.08 -1.90
N PRO A 137 -1.84 4.44 -1.66
CA PRO A 137 -2.91 4.23 -2.63
C PRO A 137 -2.68 4.89 -3.99
N ASP A 138 -1.95 6.00 -4.10
CA ASP A 138 -1.64 6.59 -5.40
C ASP A 138 -0.56 5.74 -6.11
N ALA A 139 0.47 5.28 -5.40
CA ALA A 139 1.48 4.40 -6.00
C ALA A 139 0.90 3.02 -6.35
N VAL A 140 0.38 2.29 -5.36
CA VAL A 140 -0.13 0.91 -5.52
C VAL A 140 -1.48 0.90 -6.25
N GLY A 141 -2.34 1.89 -6.03
CA GLY A 141 -3.61 2.00 -6.77
C GLY A 141 -3.40 2.33 -8.24
N TRP A 142 -2.38 3.14 -8.60
CA TRP A 142 -1.97 3.26 -9.99
C TRP A 142 -1.49 1.91 -10.52
N PHE A 143 -0.58 1.21 -9.82
CA PHE A 143 -0.11 -0.12 -10.25
C PHE A 143 -1.24 -1.14 -10.48
N VAL A 144 -2.22 -1.21 -9.57
CA VAL A 144 -3.33 -2.17 -9.64
C VAL A 144 -4.36 -1.77 -10.71
N LEU A 145 -4.60 -0.47 -10.92
CA LEU A 145 -5.45 0.01 -12.03
C LEU A 145 -4.80 -0.23 -13.40
N PHE A 146 -3.47 -0.16 -13.50
CA PHE A 146 -2.72 -0.39 -14.74
C PHE A 146 -2.55 -1.88 -15.12
N TYR A 147 -2.75 -2.81 -14.17
CA TYR A 147 -2.52 -4.25 -14.38
C TYR A 147 -3.80 -5.10 -14.53
N LYS A 148 -4.97 -4.49 -14.79
CA LYS A 148 -6.13 -5.25 -15.27
C LYS A 148 -5.90 -5.74 -16.72
N PRO A 149 -6.31 -6.98 -17.07
CA PRO A 149 -5.72 -7.71 -18.18
C PRO A 149 -6.30 -7.21 -19.50
N GLY A 150 -5.47 -6.49 -20.27
CA GLY A 150 -5.76 -6.10 -21.64
C GLY A 150 -5.11 -4.78 -22.01
N ILE A 151 -3.91 -4.81 -22.58
CA ILE A 151 -3.46 -3.80 -23.58
C ILE A 151 -3.30 -2.31 -23.13
N VAL A 152 -3.49 -1.90 -21.88
CA VAL A 152 -3.43 -0.44 -21.52
C VAL A 152 -2.03 0.10 -21.11
N LEU A 153 -0.99 -0.76 -21.04
CA LEU A 153 0.33 -0.35 -20.54
C LEU A 153 1.05 0.68 -21.45
N LEU A 154 0.73 0.75 -22.74
CA LEU A 154 1.32 1.72 -23.67
C LEU A 154 0.60 3.08 -23.67
N LEU A 155 -0.70 3.11 -23.36
CA LEU A 155 -1.53 4.34 -23.37
C LEU A 155 -1.42 5.16 -22.08
N ALA A 156 -1.09 4.52 -20.95
CA ALA A 156 -0.77 5.19 -19.69
C ALA A 156 0.56 5.96 -19.77
N LEU A 157 1.57 5.37 -20.44
CA LEU A 157 2.83 6.02 -20.79
C LEU A 157 2.60 7.27 -21.66
N ALA A 158 1.68 7.18 -22.64
CA ALA A 158 1.32 8.30 -23.51
C ALA A 158 0.57 9.43 -22.77
N LYS A 159 -0.18 9.13 -21.70
CA LYS A 159 -0.88 10.15 -20.90
C LYS A 159 0.04 10.87 -19.90
N TYR A 160 1.02 10.15 -19.33
CA TYR A 160 2.08 10.74 -18.49
C TYR A 160 3.02 11.67 -19.27
N LEU A 161 3.30 11.36 -20.54
CA LEU A 161 4.09 12.24 -21.44
C LEU A 161 3.31 13.50 -21.88
N LYS A 162 1.97 13.48 -21.92
CA LYS A 162 1.13 14.60 -22.40
C LYS A 162 0.73 15.62 -21.32
N MET A 163 1.01 15.36 -20.03
CA MET A 163 0.74 16.31 -18.94
C MET A 163 1.97 17.14 -18.53
N ASN A 164 3.13 16.94 -19.19
CA ASN A 164 4.38 17.67 -18.95
C ASN A 164 4.92 18.37 -20.22
N ASN A 165 4.01 18.76 -21.11
CA ASN A 165 4.24 19.80 -22.12
C ASN A 165 3.17 20.87 -21.94
#